data_AF-A0A942E599-F1
#
_entry.id   AF-A0A942E599-F1
#
_cell.length_a   1.000
_cell.length_b   1.000
_cell.length_c   1.000
_cell.angle_alpha   90.00
_cell.angle_beta   90.00
_cell.angle_gamma   90.00
#
_symmetry.space_group_name_H-M   'P 1'
#
loop_
_entity.id
_entity.type
_entity.pdbx_description
1 polymer ?
#
loop_
_entity_poly.entity_id
_entity_poly.type
_entity_poly.pdbx_seq_one_letter_code
_entity_poly.pdbx_strand_id
1 'polypeptide(L)' 'MDLIKYPLDTAPFEEVIARLGEECSEVIKEIFKGHRFGFHAHSPIDETTPMQRLLSEVRDVKNCLTEFEKRIVRGEHL' A
#
# COMPACT_ATOMS: atom_id res chain seq x y z
N MET A 1 -11.65 -7.91 -5.51
CA MET A 1 -12.28 -6.60 -5.33
C MET A 1 -11.27 -5.73 -4.65
N ASP A 2 -10.67 -4.78 -5.38
CA ASP A 2 -9.92 -3.71 -4.72
C ASP A 2 -10.93 -2.92 -3.90
N LEU A 3 -10.76 -2.95 -2.58
CA LEU A 3 -11.38 -1.96 -1.72
C LEU A 3 -10.93 -0.62 -2.29
N ILE A 4 -11.88 0.23 -2.71
CA ILE A 4 -11.57 1.60 -3.10
C ILE A 4 -10.88 2.22 -1.87
N LYS A 5 -9.55 2.27 -1.89
CA LYS A 5 -8.73 2.91 -0.87
C LYS A 5 -9.14 4.39 -0.95
N TYR A 6 -9.75 4.89 0.12
CA TYR A 6 -10.35 6.22 0.21
C TYR A 6 -9.44 7.29 -0.41
N PRO A 7 -10.00 8.31 -1.08
CA PRO A 7 -9.22 9.28 -1.83
C PRO A 7 -8.25 10.05 -0.91
N LEU A 8 -6.95 9.77 -1.06
CA LEU A 8 -5.87 10.33 -0.23
C LEU A 8 -5.72 11.84 -0.36
N ASP A 9 -6.25 12.45 -1.42
CA ASP A 9 -6.16 13.89 -1.69
C ASP A 9 -7.04 14.74 -0.76
N THR A 10 -8.08 14.15 -0.19
CA THR A 10 -9.02 14.81 0.74
C THR A 10 -8.81 14.42 2.20
N ALA A 11 -7.97 13.41 2.47
CA ALA A 11 -7.71 12.90 3.81
C ALA A 11 -6.88 13.89 4.67
N PRO A 12 -7.10 13.97 6.00
CA PRO A 12 -6.21 14.67 6.92
C PRO A 12 -4.78 14.10 6.93
N PHE A 13 -3.80 14.89 7.35
CA PHE A 13 -2.39 14.47 7.37
C PHE A 13 -2.15 13.22 8.24
N GLU A 14 -2.77 13.14 9.41
CA GLU A 14 -2.67 12.00 10.31
C GLU A 14 -3.25 10.72 9.69
N GLU A 15 -4.31 10.84 8.90
CA GLU A 15 -4.88 9.72 8.15
C GLU A 15 -3.91 9.24 7.08
N VAL A 16 -3.25 10.16 6.36
CA VAL A 16 -2.22 9.80 5.37
C VAL A 16 -1.05 9.05 6.01
N ILE A 17 -0.62 9.44 7.22
CA ILE A 17 0.41 8.70 7.98
C ILE A 17 -0.08 7.30 8.34
N ALA A 18 -1.30 7.18 8.88
CA ALA A 18 -1.87 5.89 9.25
C ALA A 18 -1.96 4.95 8.02
N ARG A 19 -2.47 5.47 6.91
CA ARG A 19 -2.56 4.77 5.62
C ARG A 19 -1.18 4.35 5.12
N LEU A 20 -0.18 5.23 5.16
CA LEU A 20 1.19 4.87 4.77
C LEU A 20 1.72 3.68 5.60
N GLY A 21 1.42 3.65 6.90
CA GLY A 21 1.76 2.51 7.77
C GLY A 21 1.05 1.21 7.39
N GLU A 22 -0.25 1.29 7.09
CA GLU A 22 -1.06 0.15 6.62
C GLU A 22 -0.50 -0.43 5.31
N GLU A 23 -0.23 0.42 4.32
CA GLU A 23 0.30 -0.01 3.02
C GLU A 23 1.69 -0.65 3.15
N CYS A 24 2.55 -0.11 4.02
CA CYS A 24 3.83 -0.75 4.34
C CYS A 24 3.64 -2.16 4.95
N SER A 25 2.61 -2.34 5.79
CA SER A 25 2.30 -3.65 6.36
C SER A 25 1.83 -4.65 5.30
N GLU A 26 1.07 -4.24 4.29
CA GLU A 26 0.62 -5.12 3.22
C GLU A 26 1.77 -5.59 2.32
N VAL A 27 2.72 -4.69 2.01
CA VAL A 27 3.98 -5.05 1.32
C VAL A 27 4.70 -6.17 2.07
N ILE A 28 4.86 -6.03 3.39
CA ILE A 28 5.52 -7.03 4.23
C ILE A 28 4.76 -8.37 4.19
N LYS A 29 3.42 -8.35 4.26
CA LYS A 29 2.59 -9.56 4.19
C LYS A 29 2.79 -10.30 2.86
N GLU A 30 2.82 -9.59 1.72
CA GLU A 30 3.04 -10.24 0.42
C GLU A 30 4.47 -10.78 0.26
N ILE A 31 5.49 -10.12 0.82
CA ILE A 31 6.85 -10.67 0.89
C ILE A 31 6.87 -11.99 1.67
N PHE A 32 6.24 -12.05 2.85
CA PHE A 32 6.15 -13.29 3.63
C PHE A 32 5.39 -14.39 2.90
N LYS A 33 4.28 -14.07 2.22
CA LYS A 33 3.56 -15.04 1.38
C LYS A 33 4.43 -15.54 0.24
N GLY A 34 5.18 -14.66 -0.43
CA GLY A 34 6.14 -15.03 -1.48
C GLY A 34 7.24 -15.97 -0.99
N HIS A 35 7.80 -15.73 0.20
CA HIS A 35 8.76 -16.65 0.82
C HIS A 35 8.14 -17.99 1.22
N ARG A 36 6.90 -17.99 1.72
CA ARG A 36 6.23 -19.21 2.20
C ARG A 36 5.71 -20.10 1.07
N PHE A 37 5.14 -19.51 0.03
CA PHE A 37 4.39 -20.22 -1.01
C PHE A 37 5.02 -20.11 -2.41
N GLY A 38 6.00 -19.24 -2.61
CA GLY A 38 6.61 -18.93 -3.90
C GLY A 38 5.99 -17.68 -4.54
N PHE A 39 6.83 -16.78 -5.06
CA PHE A 39 6.40 -15.49 -5.63
C PHE A 39 5.53 -15.58 -6.87
N HIS A 40 5.58 -16.71 -7.58
CA HIS A 40 4.80 -16.98 -8.80
C HIS A 40 3.68 -18.00 -8.57
N ALA A 41 3.46 -18.44 -7.33
CA ALA A 41 2.36 -19.34 -7.03
C ALA A 41 1.03 -18.58 -7.17
N HIS A 42 0.13 -19.11 -8.00
CA HIS A 42 -1.19 -18.53 -8.16
C HIS A 42 -2.05 -18.81 -6.93
N SER A 43 -2.71 -17.78 -6.44
CA SER A 43 -3.70 -17.90 -5.37
C SER A 43 -4.94 -18.62 -5.90
N PRO A 44 -5.51 -19.59 -5.14
CA PRO A 44 -6.73 -20.29 -5.55
C PRO A 44 -8.00 -19.42 -5.41
N ILE A 45 -7.89 -18.24 -4.78
CA ILE A 45 -9.04 -17.36 -4.51
C ILE A 45 -9.28 -16.38 -5.66
N ASP A 46 -8.20 -15.81 -6.18
CA ASP A 46 -8.24 -14.66 -7.10
C ASP A 46 -7.25 -14.80 -8.27
N GLU A 47 -6.59 -15.96 -8.40
CA GLU A 47 -5.59 -16.28 -9.43
C GLU A 47 -4.37 -15.35 -9.47
N THR A 48 -4.24 -14.41 -8.53
CA THR A 48 -3.10 -13.50 -8.45
C THR A 48 -1.92 -14.15 -7.75
N THR A 49 -0.72 -13.79 -8.18
CA THR A 49 0.54 -14.22 -7.55
C THR A 49 0.97 -13.24 -6.45
N PRO A 50 1.72 -13.69 -5.42
CA PRO A 50 2.32 -12.78 -4.45
C PRO A 50 3.15 -11.67 -5.09
N MET A 51 3.85 -11.94 -6.21
CA MET A 51 4.59 -10.89 -6.95
C MET A 51 3.67 -9.82 -7.53
N GLN A 52 2.54 -10.21 -8.14
CA GLN A 52 1.56 -9.26 -8.68
C GLN A 52 0.93 -8.40 -7.57
N ARG A 53 0.55 -9.01 -6.45
CA ARG A 53 0.02 -8.28 -5.29
C ARG A 53 1.08 -7.37 -4.68
N LEU A 54 2.31 -7.85 -4.49
CA LEU A 54 3.43 -7.03 -4.01
C LEU A 54 3.66 -5.79 -4.88
N LEU A 55 3.62 -5.92 -6.21
CA LEU A 55 3.72 -4.79 -7.12
C LEU A 55 2.57 -3.78 -6.94
N SER A 56 1.37 -4.25 -6.62
CA SER A 56 0.23 -3.40 -6.31
C SER A 56 0.44 -2.64 -5.00
N GLU A 57 0.77 -3.34 -3.91
CA GLU A 57 0.97 -2.71 -2.60
C GLU A 57 2.13 -1.71 -2.60
N VAL A 58 3.22 -1.98 -3.35
CA VAL A 58 4.32 -1.02 -3.53
C VAL A 58 3.86 0.26 -4.25
N ARG A 59 2.92 0.17 -5.20
CA ARG A 59 2.34 1.36 -5.84
C ARG A 59 1.50 2.16 -4.84
N ASP A 60 0.76 1.48 -3.97
CA ASP A 60 -0.07 2.13 -2.96
C ASP A 60 0.78 2.84 -1.90
N VAL A 61 1.89 2.24 -1.47
CA VAL A 61 2.91 2.91 -0.65
C VAL A 61 3.43 4.17 -1.36
N LYS A 62 3.77 4.08 -2.65
CA LYS A 62 4.25 5.24 -3.43
C LYS A 62 3.21 6.37 -3.49
N ASN A 63 1.93 6.04 -3.64
CA ASN A 63 0.85 7.02 -3.65
C ASN A 63 0.74 7.71 -2.28
N CYS A 64 0.78 6.94 -1.18
CA CYS A 64 0.77 7.48 0.17
C CYS A 64 1.98 8.37 0.45
N LEU A 65 3.18 7.95 0.02
CA LEU A 65 4.41 8.75 0.15
C LEU A 65 4.30 10.08 -0.60
N THR A 66 3.77 10.05 -1.83
CA THR A 66 3.59 11.26 -2.64
C THR A 66 2.66 12.26 -1.93
N GLU A 67 1.56 11.76 -1.37
CA GLU A 67 0.60 12.59 -0.64
C GLU A 67 1.13 13.08 0.71
N PHE A 68 1.91 12.26 1.41
CA PHE A 68 2.62 12.66 2.62
C PHE A 68 3.61 13.80 2.35
N GLU A 69 4.47 13.64 1.33
CA GLU A 69 5.48 14.64 0.95
C GLU A 69 4.85 15.98 0.56
N LYS A 70 3.74 15.96 -0.21
CA LYS A 70 2.99 17.19 -0.55
C LYS A 70 2.53 17.96 0.69
N ARG A 71 2.04 17.26 1.72
CA ARG A 71 1.55 17.87 2.96
C ARG A 71 2.67 18.42 3.83
N ILE A 72 3.81 17.72 3.89
CA ILE A 72 5.03 18.24 4.54
C ILE A 72 5.44 19.57 3.89
N VAL A 73 5.49 19.64 2.55
CA VAL A 73 5.85 20.86 1.82
C VAL A 73 4.86 22.01 2.05
N ARG A 74 3.57 21.70 2.26
CA ARG A 74 2.53 22.70 2.58
C ARG A 74 2.53 23.15 4.04
N GLY A 75 3.29 22.51 4.91
CA GLY A 75 3.33 22.83 6.34
C GLY A 75 2.15 22.31 7.15
N GLU A 76 1.42 21.30 6.65
CA GLU A 76 0.24 20.72 7.32
C GLU A 76 0.58 19.87 8.57
N HIS A 77 1.84 19.84 8.99
CA HIS A 77 2.36 19.10 10.15
C HIS A 77 2.64 20.00 11.37
N LEU A 78 2.33 21.31 11.25
CA LEU A 78 2.56 22.36 12.24
C LEU A 78 1.22 22.92 12.73
#